data_AF-A0A930ZGK8-F1
#
_entry.id   AF-A0A930ZGK8-F1
#
_cell.length_a   1.000
_cell.length_b   1.000
_cell.length_c   1.000
_cell.angle_alpha   90.00
_cell.angle_beta   90.00
_cell.angle_gamma   90.00
#
_symmetry.space_group_name_H-M   'P 1'
#
loop_
_entity.id
_entity.type
_entity.pdbx_description
1 polymer ?
#
loop_
_entity_poly.entity_id
_entity_poly.type
_entity_poly.pdbx_seq_one_letter_code
_entity_poly.pdbx_strand_id
1 'polypeptide(L)'
;MRRMLSLPFLLAPVLAWSPTPDASVAQQIVDSIYNRINPVSTLLTLDLKVDKGAFPTGSEVGLLYGDPKTCLANWLQTPTEYAKFGSRPVAITLAGQANQVALVAQSARNAFKNISGKDALAAAQQKLPAGHLQVYVQIAGLKEEFQRGAYNLGIMLSKDNFLRPYKIAYLEDWQKSSDKEPRWSGTMLYYFDLSKTTVDPTGKISLVLQTEANSNCTYTISTDLSQFY
;
A
#
# COMPACT_ATOMS: atom_id res chain seq x y z
N MET A 1 -38.39 -35.88 33.52
CA MET A 1 -37.23 -34.99 33.80
C MET A 1 -36.51 -34.71 32.49
N ARG A 2 -36.66 -33.50 31.92
CA ARG A 2 -36.06 -33.07 30.65
C ARG A 2 -34.66 -32.50 30.95
N ARG A 3 -33.59 -33.19 30.55
CA ARG A 3 -32.21 -32.67 30.65
C ARG A 3 -32.03 -31.59 29.57
N MET A 4 -31.93 -30.33 29.99
CA MET A 4 -31.41 -29.25 29.15
C MET A 4 -29.89 -29.44 29.03
N LEU A 5 -29.42 -29.73 27.82
CA LEU A 5 -28.00 -29.65 27.47
C LEU A 5 -27.69 -28.18 27.18
N SER A 6 -27.03 -27.51 28.12
CA SER A 6 -26.43 -26.20 27.90
C SER A 6 -25.15 -26.37 27.09
N LEU A 7 -25.20 -25.96 25.82
CA LEU A 7 -24.04 -25.92 24.92
C LEU A 7 -23.20 -24.68 25.28
N PRO A 8 -21.93 -24.82 25.69
CA PRO A 8 -21.07 -23.66 25.91
C PRO A 8 -20.69 -23.08 24.55
N PHE A 9 -21.17 -21.88 24.25
CA PHE A 9 -20.64 -21.05 23.16
C PHE A 9 -19.19 -20.70 23.50
N LEU A 10 -18.24 -21.45 22.94
CA LEU A 10 -16.84 -21.05 22.90
C LEU A 10 -16.73 -19.85 21.96
N LEU A 11 -16.78 -18.65 22.53
CA LEU A 11 -16.35 -17.43 21.85
C LEU A 11 -14.86 -17.58 21.57
N ALA A 12 -14.52 -17.91 20.32
CA ALA A 12 -13.14 -17.86 19.87
C ALA A 12 -12.62 -16.43 20.11
N PRO A 13 -11.39 -16.27 20.63
CA PRO A 13 -10.78 -14.95 20.70
C PRO A 13 -10.68 -14.47 19.24
N VAL A 14 -11.44 -13.42 18.93
CA VAL A 14 -11.21 -12.66 17.71
C VAL A 14 -9.81 -12.10 17.90
N LEU A 15 -8.82 -12.76 17.29
CA LEU A 15 -7.45 -12.26 17.19
C LEU A 15 -7.58 -10.89 16.55
N ALA A 16 -7.53 -9.85 17.39
CA ALA A 16 -7.63 -8.49 16.96
C ALA A 16 -6.46 -8.26 16.01
N TRP A 17 -6.81 -8.15 14.75
CA TRP A 17 -5.92 -7.90 13.64
C TRP A 17 -4.93 -6.78 13.98
N SER A 18 -3.63 -7.08 13.99
CA SER A 18 -2.62 -6.06 14.23
C SER A 18 -1.34 -6.34 13.44
N PRO A 19 -1.15 -5.72 12.27
CA PRO A 19 0.19 -5.45 11.74
C PRO A 19 0.88 -4.37 12.60
N THR A 20 0.76 -4.48 13.93
CA THR A 20 1.45 -3.66 14.91
C THR A 20 2.61 -4.49 15.42
N PRO A 21 3.85 -4.03 15.21
CA PRO A 21 4.99 -4.72 15.79
C PRO A 21 4.87 -4.70 17.30
N ASP A 22 5.15 -5.84 17.94
CA ASP A 22 5.32 -5.87 19.38
C ASP A 22 6.63 -5.15 19.79
N ALA A 23 6.87 -5.03 21.10
CA ALA A 23 8.08 -4.36 21.59
C ALA A 23 9.38 -5.02 21.14
N SER A 24 9.40 -6.34 20.91
CA SER A 24 10.58 -7.06 20.45
C SER A 24 10.86 -6.78 18.97
N VAL A 25 9.83 -6.86 18.12
CA VAL A 25 9.93 -6.51 16.70
C VAL A 25 10.30 -5.03 16.53
N ALA A 26 9.68 -4.13 17.31
CA ALA A 26 10.03 -2.72 17.31
C ALA A 26 11.50 -2.48 17.69
N GLN A 27 12.03 -3.25 18.64
CA GLN A 27 13.45 -3.19 19.01
C GLN A 27 14.35 -3.68 17.86
N GLN A 28 13.99 -4.77 17.18
CA GLN A 28 14.73 -5.24 16.00
C GLN A 28 14.76 -4.18 14.89
N ILE A 29 13.63 -3.52 14.62
CA ILE A 29 13.56 -2.43 13.63
C ILE A 29 14.50 -1.28 14.05
N VAL A 30 14.46 -0.85 15.30
CA VAL A 30 15.38 0.17 15.83
C VAL A 30 16.83 -0.28 15.64
N ASP A 31 17.18 -1.48 16.06
CA ASP A 31 18.56 -1.98 15.96
C ASP A 31 19.03 -2.08 14.50
N SER A 32 18.14 -2.44 13.58
CA SER A 32 18.37 -2.39 12.13
C SER A 32 18.68 -0.97 11.66
N ILE A 33 17.90 0.03 12.07
CA ILE A 33 18.15 1.45 11.71
C ILE A 33 19.45 1.99 12.30
N TYR A 34 19.88 1.49 13.47
CA TYR A 34 21.18 1.84 14.05
C TYR A 34 22.33 0.96 13.52
N ASN A 35 22.09 0.13 12.50
CA ASN A 35 23.06 -0.79 11.89
C ASN A 35 23.70 -1.77 12.90
N ARG A 36 22.96 -2.16 13.95
CA ARG A 36 23.40 -3.16 14.94
C ARG A 36 23.09 -4.59 14.48
N ILE A 37 22.10 -4.73 13.60
CA ILE A 37 21.72 -5.99 12.96
C ILE A 37 21.47 -5.77 11.45
N ASN A 38 21.17 -6.84 10.72
CA ASN A 38 20.79 -6.76 9.31
C ASN A 38 19.50 -5.95 9.12
N PRO A 39 19.35 -5.25 7.97
CA PRO A 39 18.14 -4.49 7.66
C PRO A 39 16.86 -5.34 7.74
N VAL A 40 15.85 -4.80 8.44
CA VAL A 40 14.51 -5.37 8.52
C VAL A 40 13.59 -4.64 7.54
N SER A 41 12.84 -5.38 6.73
CA SER A 41 11.91 -4.79 5.75
C SER A 41 10.65 -4.25 6.43
N THR A 42 10.46 -2.93 6.38
CA THR A 42 9.26 -2.25 6.91
C THR A 42 8.34 -1.72 5.82
N LEU A 43 8.67 -2.00 4.56
CA LEU A 43 7.95 -1.56 3.37
C LEU A 43 7.83 -2.71 2.38
N LEU A 44 6.73 -2.74 1.64
CA LEU A 44 6.58 -3.62 0.49
C LEU A 44 6.37 -2.78 -0.76
N THR A 45 7.28 -2.87 -1.72
CA THR A 45 7.19 -2.14 -2.99
C THR A 45 6.93 -3.12 -4.13
N LEU A 46 5.85 -2.87 -4.86
CA LEU A 46 5.48 -3.56 -6.09
C LEU A 46 5.91 -2.68 -7.27
N ASP A 47 6.79 -3.21 -8.11
CA ASP A 47 7.19 -2.55 -9.35
C ASP A 47 6.17 -2.90 -10.46
N LEU A 48 5.55 -1.88 -11.03
CA LEU A 48 4.55 -2.01 -12.10
C LEU A 48 5.10 -1.54 -13.46
N LYS A 49 6.40 -1.23 -13.54
CA LYS A 49 7.04 -0.88 -14.80
C LYS A 49 7.18 -2.12 -15.66
N VAL A 50 6.40 -2.15 -16.73
CA VAL A 50 6.46 -3.21 -17.73
C VAL A 50 7.82 -3.18 -18.42
N ASP A 51 8.48 -4.33 -18.46
CA ASP A 51 9.66 -4.59 -19.28
C ASP A 51 9.36 -5.76 -20.22
N LYS A 52 9.81 -5.65 -21.48
CA LYS A 52 9.63 -6.68 -22.53
C LYS A 52 8.20 -7.24 -22.64
N GLY A 53 7.20 -6.40 -22.44
CA GLY A 53 5.79 -6.78 -22.58
C GLY A 53 5.19 -7.53 -21.39
N ALA A 54 5.87 -7.57 -20.25
CA ALA A 54 5.37 -8.21 -19.03
C ALA A 54 5.56 -7.33 -17.80
N PHE A 55 4.68 -7.51 -16.80
CA PHE A 55 4.91 -6.96 -15.47
C PHE A 55 6.07 -7.70 -14.77
N PRO A 56 6.83 -7.02 -13.90
CA PRO A 56 7.87 -7.67 -13.10
C PRO A 56 7.32 -8.82 -12.24
N THR A 57 8.15 -9.82 -11.98
CA THR A 57 7.82 -10.92 -11.08
C THR A 57 7.41 -10.39 -9.70
N GLY A 58 6.33 -10.92 -9.14
CA GLY A 58 5.77 -10.49 -7.86
C GLY A 58 4.66 -9.43 -7.98
N SER A 59 4.44 -8.88 -9.18
CA SER A 59 3.35 -7.94 -9.45
C SER A 59 2.17 -8.66 -10.12
N GLU A 60 1.14 -8.99 -9.34
CA GLU A 60 -0.09 -9.62 -9.83
C GLU A 60 -1.10 -8.56 -10.27
N VAL A 61 -1.02 -8.13 -11.54
CA VAL A 61 -1.93 -7.13 -12.13
C VAL A 61 -3.03 -7.80 -12.96
N GLY A 62 -4.28 -7.47 -12.67
CA GLY A 62 -5.47 -7.96 -13.37
C GLY A 62 -6.52 -6.86 -13.61
N LEU A 63 -7.73 -7.28 -13.96
CA LEU A 63 -8.87 -6.39 -14.15
C LEU A 63 -10.05 -6.83 -13.29
N LEU A 64 -10.68 -5.86 -12.64
CA LEU A 64 -12.00 -5.99 -12.05
C LEU A 64 -13.10 -5.65 -13.07
N TYR A 65 -12.90 -4.56 -13.83
CA TYR A 65 -13.81 -4.10 -14.87
C TYR A 65 -13.02 -3.69 -16.13
N GLY A 66 -13.65 -3.89 -17.29
CA GLY A 66 -13.09 -3.56 -18.60
C GLY A 66 -12.61 -4.79 -19.40
N ASP A 67 -12.24 -4.56 -20.67
CA ASP A 67 -11.70 -5.60 -21.57
C ASP A 67 -10.16 -5.62 -21.48
N PRO A 68 -9.53 -6.80 -21.25
CA PRO A 68 -8.07 -6.96 -21.31
C PRO A 68 -7.40 -6.35 -22.54
N LYS A 69 -8.02 -6.43 -23.73
CA LYS A 69 -7.48 -5.86 -24.97
C LYS A 69 -7.42 -4.33 -24.94
N THR A 70 -8.36 -3.68 -24.27
CA THR A 70 -8.41 -2.22 -24.19
C THR A 70 -7.60 -1.69 -23.00
N CYS A 71 -7.66 -2.38 -21.86
CA CYS A 71 -7.11 -1.91 -20.60
C CYS A 71 -5.65 -2.37 -20.37
N LEU A 72 -5.36 -3.67 -20.53
CA LEU A 72 -4.04 -4.23 -20.20
C LEU A 72 -3.10 -4.31 -21.41
N ALA A 73 -3.60 -4.62 -22.60
CA ALA A 73 -2.74 -4.82 -23.77
C ALA A 73 -1.89 -3.58 -24.09
N ASN A 74 -2.48 -2.38 -24.03
CA ASN A 74 -1.76 -1.12 -24.24
C ASN A 74 -0.76 -0.83 -23.10
N TRP A 75 -1.03 -1.30 -21.88
CA TRP A 75 -0.06 -1.19 -20.78
C TRP A 75 1.17 -2.03 -21.06
N LEU A 76 0.95 -3.27 -21.48
CA LEU A 76 2.02 -4.22 -21.77
C LEU A 76 2.82 -3.84 -23.04
N GLN A 77 2.15 -3.44 -24.11
CA GLN A 77 2.79 -3.22 -25.42
C GLN A 77 3.45 -1.85 -25.54
N THR A 78 2.82 -0.82 -24.97
CA THR A 78 3.25 0.57 -25.11
C THR A 78 3.25 1.27 -23.74
N PRO A 79 4.11 0.83 -22.79
CA PRO A 79 4.07 1.25 -21.38
C PRO A 79 4.16 2.77 -21.16
N THR A 80 4.77 3.50 -22.10
CA THR A 80 5.06 4.93 -22.00
C THR A 80 4.24 5.81 -22.96
N GLU A 81 3.30 5.25 -23.74
CA GLU A 81 2.44 6.04 -24.65
C GLU A 81 1.27 6.74 -23.91
N TYR A 82 1.60 7.52 -22.88
CA TYR A 82 0.63 8.20 -22.01
C TYR A 82 -0.27 9.20 -22.77
N ALA A 83 0.24 9.77 -23.85
CA ALA A 83 -0.51 10.70 -24.69
C ALA A 83 -1.78 10.09 -25.29
N LYS A 84 -1.75 8.79 -25.60
CA LYS A 84 -2.87 8.08 -26.22
C LYS A 84 -3.71 7.34 -25.19
N PHE A 85 -3.08 6.73 -24.20
CA PHE A 85 -3.73 5.77 -23.31
C PHE A 85 -3.95 6.26 -21.88
N GLY A 86 -3.52 7.49 -21.57
CA GLY A 86 -3.55 8.03 -20.21
C GLY A 86 -2.36 7.58 -19.36
N SER A 87 -2.30 8.15 -18.17
CA SER A 87 -1.28 7.89 -17.16
C SER A 87 -1.45 6.51 -16.53
N ARG A 88 -0.41 6.05 -15.83
CA ARG A 88 -0.37 4.72 -15.22
C ARG A 88 0.31 4.75 -13.85
N PRO A 89 -0.07 3.85 -12.92
CA PRO A 89 0.77 3.58 -11.77
C PRO A 89 2.05 2.87 -12.25
N VAL A 90 3.19 3.28 -11.74
CA VAL A 90 4.50 2.66 -12.05
C VAL A 90 5.09 1.92 -10.87
N ALA A 91 4.66 2.25 -9.65
CA ALA A 91 4.99 1.50 -8.45
C ALA A 91 3.90 1.69 -7.41
N ILE A 92 3.73 0.69 -6.54
CA ILE A 92 2.90 0.79 -5.35
C ILE A 92 3.73 0.37 -4.15
N THR A 93 3.81 1.23 -3.12
CA THR A 93 4.47 0.90 -1.86
C THR A 93 3.45 0.83 -0.73
N LEU A 94 3.51 -0.23 0.07
CA LEU A 94 2.70 -0.43 1.27
C LEU A 94 3.56 -0.19 2.49
N ALA A 95 3.01 0.52 3.47
CA ALA A 95 3.68 0.81 4.72
C ALA A 95 2.71 0.73 5.91
N GLY A 96 3.11 -0.02 6.93
CA GLY A 96 2.36 -0.15 8.18
C GLY A 96 3.02 0.61 9.33
N GLN A 97 2.72 0.17 10.54
CA GLN A 97 3.26 0.78 11.75
C GLN A 97 4.76 0.55 11.92
N ALA A 98 5.31 -0.58 11.45
CA ALA A 98 6.75 -0.82 11.48
C ALA A 98 7.54 0.25 10.73
N ASN A 99 7.01 0.76 9.60
CA ASN A 99 7.64 1.86 8.88
C ASN A 99 7.68 3.13 9.72
N GLN A 100 6.63 3.41 10.50
CA GLN A 100 6.64 4.56 11.41
C GLN A 100 7.66 4.39 12.55
N VAL A 101 7.84 3.17 13.06
CA VAL A 101 8.94 2.86 14.00
C VAL A 101 10.29 3.15 13.38
N ALA A 102 10.52 2.68 12.15
CA ALA A 102 11.76 2.94 11.41
C ALA A 102 12.03 4.44 11.22
N LEU A 103 11.01 5.22 10.82
CA LEU A 103 11.12 6.67 10.63
C LEU A 103 11.41 7.41 11.94
N VAL A 104 10.78 7.01 13.05
CA VAL A 104 11.06 7.57 14.38
C VAL A 104 12.49 7.24 14.82
N ALA A 105 12.92 5.98 14.65
CA ALA A 105 14.28 5.54 14.95
C ALA A 105 15.32 6.30 14.12
N GLN A 106 15.07 6.49 12.83
CA GLN A 106 15.95 7.22 11.93
C GLN A 106 16.07 8.69 12.34
N SER A 107 14.96 9.31 12.72
CA SER A 107 14.95 10.69 13.23
C SER A 107 15.77 10.81 14.52
N ALA A 108 15.62 9.88 15.47
CA ALA A 108 16.41 9.86 16.70
C ALA A 108 17.90 9.67 16.43
N ARG A 109 18.26 8.72 15.55
CA ARG A 109 19.65 8.49 15.10
C ARG A 109 20.26 9.74 14.47
N ASN A 110 19.53 10.39 13.56
CA ASN A 110 19.99 11.62 12.88
C ASN A 110 20.13 12.81 13.85
N ALA A 111 19.39 12.79 14.96
CA ALA A 111 19.52 13.75 16.05
C ALA A 111 20.60 13.35 17.08
N PHE A 112 21.43 12.34 16.80
CA PHE A 112 22.47 11.81 17.70
C PHE A 112 21.91 11.31 19.05
N LYS A 113 20.67 10.81 19.06
CA LYS A 113 20.02 10.22 20.23
C LYS A 113 19.92 8.71 20.09
N ASN A 114 19.79 8.01 21.20
CA ASN A 114 19.33 6.61 21.23
C ASN A 114 17.84 6.59 21.57
N ILE A 115 17.12 5.61 21.03
CA ILE A 115 15.72 5.35 21.36
C ILE A 115 15.52 3.85 21.55
N SER A 116 14.63 3.45 22.45
CA SER A 116 14.24 2.05 22.60
C SER A 116 13.14 1.68 21.58
N GLY A 117 12.99 0.38 21.28
CA GLY A 117 11.87 -0.12 20.48
C GLY A 117 10.50 0.26 21.06
N LYS A 118 10.36 0.23 22.39
CA LYS A 118 9.13 0.62 23.09
C LYS A 118 8.79 2.10 22.88
N ASP A 119 9.77 2.99 23.04
CA ASP A 119 9.56 4.43 22.89
C ASP A 119 9.31 4.80 21.42
N ALA A 120 10.03 4.14 20.50
CA ALA A 120 9.83 4.31 19.07
C ALA A 120 8.43 3.85 18.64
N LEU A 121 7.93 2.72 19.16
CA LEU A 121 6.57 2.23 18.93
C LEU A 121 5.50 3.18 19.48
N ALA A 122 5.68 3.67 20.70
CA ALA A 122 4.74 4.62 21.30
C ALA A 122 4.63 5.91 20.47
N ALA A 123 5.76 6.43 19.98
CA ALA A 123 5.77 7.60 19.10
C ALA A 123 5.22 7.29 17.70
N ALA A 124 5.46 6.10 17.17
CA ALA A 124 4.93 5.65 15.87
C ALA A 124 3.40 5.55 15.89
N GLN A 125 2.81 5.05 16.97
CA GLN A 125 1.35 4.94 17.17
C GLN A 125 0.62 6.28 17.14
N GLN A 126 1.31 7.37 17.52
CA GLN A 126 0.77 8.73 17.43
C GLN A 126 0.69 9.24 15.97
N LYS A 127 1.50 8.68 15.07
CA LYS A 127 1.56 9.08 13.65
C LYS A 127 0.67 8.21 12.77
N LEU A 128 0.68 6.89 13.00
CA LEU A 128 -0.16 5.92 12.33
C LEU A 128 -0.69 4.92 13.36
N PRO A 129 -2.00 4.93 13.66
CA PRO A 129 -2.58 4.01 14.64
C PRO A 129 -2.40 2.55 14.25
N ALA A 130 -2.50 1.67 15.24
CA ALA A 130 -2.45 0.22 15.05
C ALA A 130 -3.55 -0.24 14.08
N GLY A 131 -3.20 -1.13 13.15
CA GLY A 131 -4.14 -1.63 12.14
C GLY A 131 -4.45 -0.64 11.01
N HIS A 132 -3.65 0.42 10.83
CA HIS A 132 -3.75 1.31 9.68
C HIS A 132 -2.66 1.00 8.66
N LEU A 133 -3.00 1.20 7.38
CA LEU A 133 -2.11 0.98 6.25
C LEU A 133 -1.99 2.26 5.41
N GLN A 134 -0.77 2.57 5.02
CA GLN A 134 -0.46 3.59 4.03
C GLN A 134 -0.14 2.92 2.70
N VAL A 135 -0.75 3.39 1.62
CA VAL A 135 -0.48 2.94 0.25
C VAL A 135 -0.04 4.14 -0.58
N TYR A 136 1.20 4.09 -1.04
CA TYR A 136 1.82 5.07 -1.91
C TYR A 136 1.67 4.58 -3.34
N VAL A 137 1.02 5.35 -4.21
CA VAL A 137 0.86 5.03 -5.63
C VAL A 137 1.69 6.04 -6.41
N GLN A 138 2.79 5.57 -6.98
CA GLN A 138 3.62 6.38 -7.87
C GLN A 138 2.98 6.36 -9.27
N ILE A 139 2.73 7.54 -9.81
CA ILE A 139 2.02 7.74 -11.08
C ILE A 139 2.97 8.39 -12.09
N ALA A 140 2.86 7.96 -13.35
CA ALA A 140 3.54 8.59 -14.46
C ALA A 140 2.58 8.88 -15.62
N GLY A 141 2.76 10.04 -16.27
CA GLY A 141 2.14 10.32 -17.56
C GLY A 141 0.88 11.18 -17.54
N LEU A 142 0.55 11.83 -16.43
CA LEU A 142 -0.62 12.70 -16.35
C LEU A 142 -0.46 13.90 -17.28
N LYS A 143 -1.53 14.33 -17.96
CA LYS A 143 -1.48 15.50 -18.83
C LYS A 143 -1.39 16.78 -18.00
N GLU A 144 -2.21 16.86 -16.97
CA GLU A 144 -2.29 18.01 -16.06
C GLU A 144 -2.19 17.53 -14.61
N GLU A 145 -1.57 18.34 -13.75
CA GLU A 145 -1.32 17.98 -12.34
C GLU A 145 -2.61 17.66 -11.59
N PHE A 146 -3.68 18.44 -11.83
CA PHE A 146 -4.97 18.27 -11.13
C PHE A 146 -5.64 16.92 -11.42
N GLN A 147 -5.29 16.26 -12.54
CA GLN A 147 -5.86 14.96 -12.92
C GLN A 147 -5.47 13.84 -11.94
N ARG A 148 -4.45 14.05 -11.10
CA ARG A 148 -4.14 13.14 -9.98
C ARG A 148 -5.34 12.89 -9.06
N GLY A 149 -6.26 13.86 -8.95
CA GLY A 149 -7.49 13.72 -8.16
C GLY A 149 -8.47 12.68 -8.71
N ALA A 150 -8.30 12.24 -9.97
CA ALA A 150 -9.11 11.17 -10.55
C ALA A 150 -8.63 9.76 -10.17
N TYR A 151 -7.42 9.62 -9.60
CA TYR A 151 -6.92 8.32 -9.16
C TYR A 151 -7.67 7.86 -7.91
N ASN A 152 -8.48 6.82 -8.09
CA ASN A 152 -9.26 6.21 -7.03
C ASN A 152 -8.66 4.86 -6.67
N LEU A 153 -8.39 4.65 -5.39
CA LEU A 153 -7.84 3.42 -4.85
C LEU A 153 -8.77 2.87 -3.77
N GLY A 154 -9.01 1.56 -3.79
CA GLY A 154 -9.67 0.83 -2.72
C GLY A 154 -8.97 -0.49 -2.40
N ILE A 155 -9.38 -1.13 -1.32
CA ILE A 155 -9.00 -2.52 -1.00
C ILE A 155 -10.24 -3.39 -1.15
N MET A 156 -10.18 -4.42 -1.98
CA MET A 156 -11.28 -5.38 -2.13
C MET A 156 -11.30 -6.32 -0.92
N LEU A 157 -12.39 -6.28 -0.15
CA LEU A 157 -12.58 -7.14 1.02
C LEU A 157 -13.30 -8.45 0.66
N SER A 158 -14.23 -8.36 -0.28
CA SER A 158 -14.95 -9.48 -0.88
C SER A 158 -15.56 -9.01 -2.20
N LYS A 159 -16.26 -9.90 -2.91
CA LYS A 159 -16.94 -9.56 -4.16
C LYS A 159 -17.86 -8.35 -3.94
N ASP A 160 -17.66 -7.31 -4.74
CA ASP A 160 -18.42 -6.05 -4.72
C ASP A 160 -18.35 -5.24 -3.40
N ASN A 161 -17.45 -5.60 -2.48
CA ASN A 161 -17.23 -4.86 -1.22
C ASN A 161 -15.81 -4.30 -1.17
N PHE A 162 -15.72 -2.97 -1.13
CA PHE A 162 -14.46 -2.23 -1.19
C PHE A 162 -14.30 -1.35 0.04
N LEU A 163 -13.17 -1.49 0.73
CA LEU A 163 -12.71 -0.51 1.70
C LEU A 163 -12.16 0.70 0.97
N ARG A 164 -12.68 1.88 1.31
CA ARG A 164 -12.20 3.17 0.81
C ARG A 164 -11.16 3.76 1.76
N PRO A 165 -10.21 4.55 1.25
CA PRO A 165 -9.27 5.28 2.08
C PRO A 165 -10.02 6.34 2.89
N TYR A 166 -9.67 6.49 4.17
CA TYR A 166 -10.23 7.55 5.02
C TYR A 166 -9.51 8.89 4.85
N LYS A 167 -8.31 8.87 4.25
CA LYS A 167 -7.51 10.05 3.95
C LYS A 167 -6.71 9.82 2.67
N ILE A 168 -6.61 10.87 1.86
CA ILE A 168 -5.79 10.94 0.65
C ILE A 168 -4.89 12.16 0.77
N ALA A 169 -3.63 12.05 0.36
CA ALA A 169 -2.67 13.14 0.34
C ALA A 169 -1.82 13.10 -0.94
N TYR A 170 -1.28 14.26 -1.30
CA TYR A 170 -0.30 14.41 -2.38
C TYR A 170 1.07 14.59 -1.73
N LEU A 171 2.08 13.84 -2.17
CA LEU A 171 3.45 14.10 -1.76
C LEU A 171 4.01 15.32 -2.50
N GLU A 172 5.18 15.81 -2.09
CA GLU A 172 5.82 16.99 -2.71
C GLU A 172 6.67 16.63 -3.94
N ASP A 173 6.70 15.36 -4.34
CA ASP A 173 7.52 14.81 -5.42
C ASP A 173 6.92 15.00 -6.83
N TRP A 174 5.88 15.82 -6.96
CA TRP A 174 5.20 16.06 -8.23
C TRP A 174 6.05 16.94 -9.15
N GLN A 175 6.33 16.42 -10.33
CA GLN A 175 7.15 17.09 -11.32
C GLN A 175 6.63 16.88 -12.73
N LYS A 176 6.87 17.88 -13.58
CA LYS A 176 6.57 17.83 -15.00
C LYS A 176 7.84 17.43 -15.78
N SER A 177 7.74 16.45 -16.67
CA SER A 177 8.88 16.03 -17.49
C SER A 177 9.32 17.14 -18.46
N SER A 178 10.59 17.10 -18.87
CA SER A 178 11.18 18.02 -19.84
C SER A 178 11.02 17.54 -21.30
N ASP A 179 10.16 16.56 -21.53
CA ASP A 179 9.91 15.99 -22.87
C ASP A 179 9.18 16.97 -23.79
N LYS A 180 9.21 16.68 -25.10
CA LYS A 180 8.48 17.48 -26.12
C LYS A 180 6.99 17.62 -25.79
N GLU A 181 6.40 16.59 -25.19
CA GLU A 181 5.05 16.63 -24.60
C GLU A 181 5.18 16.44 -23.09
N PRO A 182 5.28 17.52 -22.30
CA PRO A 182 5.61 17.43 -20.89
C PRO A 182 4.43 16.84 -20.10
N ARG A 183 4.70 15.77 -19.34
CA ARG A 183 3.72 15.04 -18.53
C ARG A 183 4.06 15.12 -17.05
N TRP A 184 3.04 15.06 -16.20
CA TRP A 184 3.17 15.04 -14.75
C TRP A 184 3.37 13.63 -14.22
N SER A 185 4.25 13.51 -13.23
CA SER A 185 4.50 12.30 -12.45
C SER A 185 4.68 12.67 -10.99
N GLY A 186 4.35 11.77 -10.07
CA GLY A 186 4.47 12.00 -8.63
C GLY A 186 3.74 10.92 -7.84
N THR A 187 3.66 11.09 -6.52
CA THR A 187 3.10 10.07 -5.63
C THR A 187 1.82 10.54 -4.96
N MET A 188 0.79 9.69 -5.07
CA MET A 188 -0.43 9.76 -4.26
C MET A 188 -0.26 8.90 -3.00
N LEU A 189 -0.76 9.37 -1.86
CA LEU A 189 -0.75 8.62 -0.60
C LEU A 189 -2.18 8.40 -0.10
N TYR A 190 -2.54 7.14 0.11
CA TYR A 190 -3.84 6.70 0.60
C TYR A 190 -3.71 6.05 1.97
N TYR A 191 -4.63 6.36 2.88
CA TYR A 191 -4.66 5.79 4.22
C TYR A 191 -5.91 4.93 4.41
N PHE A 192 -5.72 3.70 4.90
CA PHE A 192 -6.79 2.74 5.17
C PHE A 192 -6.80 2.38 6.65
N ASP A 193 -8.00 2.26 7.22
CA ASP A 193 -8.23 1.67 8.53
C ASP A 193 -8.69 0.24 8.31
N LEU A 194 -7.80 -0.69 8.60
CA LEU A 194 -8.04 -2.13 8.46
C LEU A 194 -8.39 -2.78 9.80
N SER A 195 -8.35 -2.03 10.92
CA SER A 195 -8.59 -2.53 12.28
C SER A 195 -9.98 -3.13 12.50
N LYS A 196 -10.95 -2.75 11.64
CA LYS A 196 -12.34 -3.22 11.68
C LYS A 196 -12.69 -4.14 10.51
N THR A 197 -11.69 -4.67 9.81
CA THR A 197 -11.88 -5.53 8.64
C THR A 197 -11.54 -6.98 8.93
N THR A 198 -11.90 -7.88 8.01
CA THR A 198 -11.57 -9.30 8.06
C THR A 198 -10.32 -9.65 7.26
N VAL A 199 -9.53 -8.64 6.86
CA VAL A 199 -8.26 -8.87 6.16
C VAL A 199 -7.35 -9.71 7.06
N ASP A 200 -6.50 -10.56 6.49
CA ASP A 200 -5.47 -11.30 7.24
C ASP A 200 -4.18 -10.47 7.22
N PRO A 201 -3.52 -10.19 8.36
CA PRO A 201 -2.37 -9.29 8.39
C PRO A 201 -1.13 -9.91 7.74
N THR A 202 -1.16 -11.22 7.53
CA THR A 202 -0.13 -12.01 6.83
C THR A 202 -0.65 -12.59 5.52
N GLY A 203 -1.85 -12.20 5.10
CA GLY A 203 -2.49 -12.72 3.90
C GLY A 203 -2.35 -11.82 2.69
N LYS A 204 -2.94 -12.27 1.59
CA LYS A 204 -3.05 -11.47 0.37
C LYS A 204 -4.17 -10.44 0.48
N ILE A 205 -3.90 -9.25 -0.04
CA ILE A 205 -4.91 -8.23 -0.32
C ILE A 205 -4.94 -7.91 -1.82
N SER A 206 -6.10 -7.46 -2.30
CA SER A 206 -6.24 -6.94 -3.67
C SER A 206 -6.58 -5.46 -3.61
N LEU A 207 -5.64 -4.65 -4.09
CA LEU A 207 -5.84 -3.24 -4.35
C LEU A 207 -6.67 -3.08 -5.63
N VAL A 208 -7.63 -2.17 -5.62
CA VAL A 208 -8.49 -1.84 -6.75
C VAL A 208 -8.21 -0.41 -7.16
N LEU A 209 -7.78 -0.21 -8.40
CA LEU A 209 -7.33 1.08 -8.89
C LEU A 209 -8.10 1.50 -10.15
N GLN A 210 -8.57 2.74 -10.14
CA GLN A 210 -9.09 3.42 -11.32
C GLN A 210 -8.28 4.69 -11.58
N THR A 211 -8.03 4.99 -12.86
CA THR A 211 -7.23 6.14 -13.30
C THR A 211 -8.11 7.23 -13.92
N GLU A 212 -7.49 8.30 -14.43
CA GLU A 212 -8.16 9.42 -15.10
C GLU A 212 -8.63 9.10 -16.53
N ALA A 213 -8.24 7.95 -17.09
CA ALA A 213 -8.61 7.58 -18.44
C ALA A 213 -10.13 7.44 -18.57
N ASN A 214 -10.70 7.92 -19.68
CA ASN A 214 -12.13 7.83 -19.97
C ASN A 214 -12.58 6.41 -20.39
N SER A 215 -11.83 5.39 -19.98
CA SER A 215 -12.16 3.98 -20.19
C SER A 215 -12.76 3.40 -18.91
N ASN A 216 -13.60 2.38 -19.04
CA ASN A 216 -14.16 1.68 -17.88
C ASN A 216 -13.15 0.66 -17.28
N CYS A 217 -11.86 0.98 -17.30
CA CYS A 217 -10.79 0.11 -16.84
C CYS A 217 -10.62 0.25 -15.33
N THR A 218 -10.86 -0.83 -14.60
CA THR A 218 -10.55 -0.92 -13.17
C THR A 218 -9.60 -2.08 -12.95
N TYR A 219 -8.41 -1.77 -12.43
CA TYR A 219 -7.33 -2.72 -12.26
C TYR A 219 -7.37 -3.35 -10.88
N THR A 220 -6.96 -4.61 -10.81
CA THR A 220 -6.64 -5.27 -9.53
C THR A 220 -5.14 -5.43 -9.43
N ILE A 221 -4.55 -5.07 -8.29
CA ILE A 221 -3.15 -5.35 -7.97
C ILE A 221 -3.13 -6.16 -6.68
N SER A 222 -2.74 -7.43 -6.76
CA SER A 222 -2.68 -8.31 -5.59
C SER A 222 -1.29 -8.33 -4.97
N THR A 223 -1.24 -8.40 -3.64
CA THR A 223 0.01 -8.40 -2.89
C THR A 223 -0.14 -9.14 -1.58
N ASP A 224 0.96 -9.66 -1.05
CA ASP A 224 1.03 -10.44 0.18
C ASP A 224 1.59 -9.58 1.31
N LEU A 225 0.78 -9.36 2.35
CA LEU A 225 1.16 -8.52 3.48
C LEU A 225 2.25 -9.15 4.36
N SER A 226 2.49 -10.47 4.28
CA SER A 226 3.55 -11.14 5.03
C SER A 226 4.97 -10.73 4.61
N GLN A 227 5.13 -9.99 3.52
CA GLN A 227 6.43 -9.59 2.98
C GLN A 227 7.07 -8.38 3.69
N PHE A 228 6.36 -7.76 4.63
CA PHE A 228 6.88 -6.65 5.44
C PHE A 228 6.28 -6.69 6.85
N TYR A 229 6.93 -5.99 7.79
CA TYR A 229 6.45 -5.81 9.16
C TYR A 229 5.46 -4.65 9.32
#